data_AF-A0A2P8G5D7-F1
#
_entry.id   AF-A0A2P8G5D7-F1
#
_cell.length_a   1.000
_cell.length_b   1.000
_cell.length_c   1.000
_cell.angle_alpha   90.00
_cell.angle_beta   90.00
_cell.angle_gamma   90.00
#
_symmetry.space_group_name_H-M   'P 1'
#
loop_
_entity.id
_entity.type
_entity.pdbx_description
1 polymer ?
#
loop_
_entity_poly.entity_id
_entity_poly.type
_entity_poly.pdbx_seq_one_letter_code
_entity_poly.pdbx_strand_id
1 'polypeptide(L)'
;MELDFNQCTITVIDPHEPRMITMDPWPETIFLNATGERTIKQYIEDTAEDYKGNIPSNLDSYIISELEKLVFEYKIIELTDVPNALKSPFEKAMPAGNK
;
A
#
# COMPACT_ATOMS: atom_id res chain seq x y z
N MET A 1 -4.68 -9.82 26.56
CA MET A 1 -3.88 -10.10 25.36
C MET A 1 -3.34 -8.75 24.94
N GLU A 2 -2.14 -8.41 25.40
CA GLU A 2 -1.47 -7.18 25.00
C GLU A 2 -1.02 -7.34 23.55
N LEU A 3 -1.48 -6.44 22.68
CA LEU A 3 -0.97 -6.33 21.32
C LEU A 3 0.32 -5.53 21.42
N ASP A 4 1.45 -6.19 21.16
CA ASP A 4 2.75 -5.55 21.08
C ASP A 4 2.83 -4.82 19.73
N PHE A 5 2.76 -3.49 19.75
CA PHE A 5 2.72 -2.63 18.57
C PHE A 5 4.12 -2.39 17.94
N ASN A 6 5.18 -3.08 18.40
CA ASN A 6 6.55 -2.68 18.09
C ASN A 6 7.20 -3.26 16.82
N GLN A 7 6.49 -3.96 15.93
CA GLN A 7 7.10 -4.44 14.68
C GLN A 7 6.15 -4.43 13.48
N CYS A 8 5.91 -3.25 12.90
CA CYS A 8 5.65 -3.08 11.47
C CYS A 8 6.10 -1.67 11.09
N THR A 9 7.37 -1.49 10.72
CA THR A 9 7.80 -0.25 10.06
C THR A 9 8.49 -0.64 8.77
N ILE A 10 7.81 -0.38 7.65
CA ILE A 10 8.39 -0.56 6.33
C ILE A 10 9.27 0.65 6.04
N THR A 11 10.47 0.37 5.51
CA THR A 11 11.38 1.43 5.04
C THR A 11 11.21 1.59 3.54
N VAL A 12 10.68 2.74 3.14
CA VAL A 12 10.58 3.14 1.73
C VAL A 12 11.77 4.06 1.39
N ILE A 13 12.44 3.81 0.26
CA ILE A 13 13.55 4.63 -0.23
C ILE A 13 13.12 5.27 -1.55
N ASP A 14 12.92 6.59 -1.54
CA ASP A 14 12.60 7.40 -2.73
C ASP A 14 13.89 7.87 -3.43
N PRO A 15 14.07 7.58 -4.74
CA PRO A 15 15.25 7.98 -5.51
C PRO A 15 15.26 9.46 -5.93
N HIS A 16 14.16 10.19 -5.79
CA HIS A 16 14.07 11.60 -6.19
C HIS A 16 14.50 12.56 -5.08
N GLU A 17 14.15 12.25 -3.83
CA GLU A 17 14.68 12.88 -2.61
C GLU A 17 14.68 11.82 -1.50
N PRO A 18 15.82 11.49 -0.87
CA PRO A 18 15.83 10.48 0.19
C PRO A 18 15.01 10.96 1.38
N ARG A 19 13.80 10.41 1.51
CA ARG A 19 12.81 10.74 2.54
C ARG A 19 12.40 9.47 3.27
N MET A 20 12.32 9.57 4.58
CA MET A 20 11.73 8.52 5.42
C MET A 20 10.26 8.85 5.63
N ILE A 21 9.37 7.97 5.19
CA ILE A 21 7.92 8.11 5.38
C ILE A 21 7.50 7.04 6.37
N THR A 22 6.93 7.48 7.49
CA THR A 22 6.24 6.60 8.44
C THR A 22 4.76 6.59 8.08
N MET A 23 4.20 5.40 7.88
CA MET A 23 2.80 5.23 7.54
C MET A 23 2.05 4.59 8.69
N ASP A 24 0.78 4.95 8.81
CA ASP A 24 -0.17 4.14 9.57
C ASP A 24 -0.40 2.79 8.87
N PRO A 25 -0.86 1.75 9.58
CA PRO A 25 -0.99 0.40 9.02
C PRO A 25 -1.89 0.30 7.77
N TRP A 26 -2.86 1.21 7.65
CA TRP A 26 -3.80 1.18 6.52
C TRP A 26 -3.19 1.71 5.21
N PRO A 27 -2.63 2.94 5.16
CA PRO A 27 -1.84 3.38 4.00
C PRO A 27 -0.69 2.44 3.64
N GLU A 28 -0.04 1.83 4.65
CA GLU A 28 1.01 0.83 4.44
C GLU A 28 0.49 -0.40 3.68
N THR A 29 -0.68 -0.90 4.07
CA THR A 29 -1.33 -2.03 3.39
C THR A 29 -1.67 -1.67 1.94
N ILE A 30 -2.18 -0.47 1.69
CA ILE A 30 -2.49 0.00 0.33
C ILE A 30 -1.21 0.08 -0.52
N PHE A 31 -0.15 0.67 0.04
CA PHE A 31 1.15 0.75 -0.61
C PHE A 31 1.70 -0.63 -1.00
N LEU A 32 1.67 -1.59 -0.08
CA LEU A 32 2.14 -2.96 -0.32
C LEU A 32 1.36 -3.69 -1.42
N ASN A 33 0.08 -3.37 -1.59
CA ASN A 33 -0.79 -3.99 -2.59
C ASN A 33 -0.75 -3.29 -3.95
N ALA A 34 -0.02 -2.17 -4.09
CA ALA A 34 0.13 -1.43 -5.33
C ALA A 34 1.12 -2.12 -6.30
N THR A 35 0.81 -3.34 -6.74
CA THR A 35 1.69 -4.16 -7.59
C THR A 35 1.64 -3.83 -9.09
N GLY A 36 0.72 -2.95 -9.50
CA GLY A 36 0.49 -2.60 -10.91
C GLY A 36 -0.29 -3.65 -11.71
N GLU A 37 -0.78 -4.71 -11.06
CA GLU A 37 -1.55 -5.80 -11.71
C GLU A 37 -3.06 -5.63 -11.63
N ARG A 38 -3.55 -4.87 -10.65
CA ARG A 38 -4.98 -4.71 -10.37
C ARG A 38 -5.43 -3.28 -10.65
N THR A 39 -6.66 -3.16 -11.11
CA THR A 39 -7.35 -1.86 -11.16
C THR A 39 -7.76 -1.43 -9.75
N ILE A 40 -7.97 -0.13 -9.55
CA ILE A 40 -8.51 0.42 -8.29
C ILE A 40 -9.82 -0.27 -7.90
N LYS A 41 -10.69 -0.52 -8.88
CA LYS A 41 -11.97 -1.21 -8.67
C LYS A 41 -11.75 -2.62 -8.12
N GLN A 42 -10.90 -3.42 -8.76
CA GLN A 42 -10.60 -4.78 -8.28
C GLN A 42 -9.99 -4.76 -6.88
N TYR A 43 -9.09 -3.81 -6.60
CA TYR A 43 -8.51 -3.69 -5.28
C TYR A 43 -9.56 -3.37 -4.19
N ILE A 44 -10.52 -2.48 -4.48
CA ILE A 44 -11.64 -2.19 -3.58
C ILE A 44 -12.53 -3.42 -3.38
N GLU A 45 -12.85 -4.14 -4.46
CA GLU A 45 -13.65 -5.38 -4.41
C GLU A 45 -12.95 -6.45 -3.56
N ASP A 46 -11.68 -6.73 -3.82
CA ASP A 46 -10.86 -7.69 -3.05
C ASP A 46 -10.80 -7.29 -1.56
N THR A 47 -10.59 -6.00 -1.27
CA THR A 47 -10.54 -5.50 0.12
C THR A 47 -11.89 -5.62 0.81
N ALA A 48 -13.00 -5.47 0.07
CA ALA A 48 -14.34 -5.63 0.61
C ALA A 48 -14.65 -7.11 0.93
N GLU A 49 -14.10 -8.06 0.18
CA GLU A 49 -14.27 -9.51 0.42
C GLU A 49 -13.66 -9.96 1.76
N ASP A 50 -12.61 -9.28 2.24
CA ASP A 50 -12.02 -9.54 3.55
C ASP A 50 -12.97 -9.21 4.71
N TYR A 51 -14.00 -8.39 4.49
CA TYR A 51 -15.04 -8.13 5.47
C TYR A 51 -16.05 -9.29 5.47
N LYS A 52 -16.05 -10.09 6.54
CA LYS A 52 -17.00 -11.19 6.78
C LYS A 52 -18.41 -10.71 7.15
N GLY A 53 -19.01 -9.83 6.34
CA GLY A 53 -20.38 -9.35 6.51
C GLY A 53 -20.52 -7.85 6.22
N ASN A 54 -20.41 -7.01 7.25
CA ASN A 54 -20.69 -5.59 7.14
C ASN A 54 -19.49 -4.83 6.55
N ILE A 55 -19.52 -4.64 5.24
CA ILE A 55 -18.61 -3.75 4.52
C ILE A 55 -18.96 -2.30 4.90
N PRO A 56 -17.97 -1.48 5.32
CA PRO A 56 -18.20 -0.06 5.58
C PRO A 56 -18.70 0.66 4.32
N SER A 57 -19.75 1.46 4.45
CA SER A 57 -20.37 2.14 3.30
C SER A 57 -19.48 3.19 2.63
N ASN A 58 -18.37 3.57 3.26
CA ASN A 58 -17.39 4.54 2.79
C ASN A 58 -16.01 3.90 2.53
N LEU A 59 -15.91 2.57 2.46
CA LEU A 59 -14.65 1.86 2.25
C LEU A 59 -13.97 2.31 0.95
N ASP A 60 -14.75 2.41 -0.12
CA ASP A 60 -14.30 2.87 -1.44
C ASP A 60 -13.69 4.27 -1.39
N SER A 61 -14.40 5.20 -0.78
CA SER A 61 -14.01 6.61 -0.66
C SER A 61 -12.73 6.74 0.17
N TYR A 62 -12.59 5.92 1.22
CA TYR A 62 -11.41 5.91 2.05
C TYR A 62 -10.19 5.36 1.30
N ILE A 63 -10.33 4.22 0.61
CA ILE A 63 -9.26 3.64 -0.22
C ILE A 63 -8.81 4.62 -1.30
N ILE A 64 -9.76 5.26 -2.00
CA ILE A 64 -9.46 6.26 -3.03
C ILE A 64 -8.69 7.43 -2.42
N SER A 65 -9.12 7.95 -1.27
CA SER A 65 -8.44 9.09 -0.63
C SER A 65 -7.00 8.77 -0.20
N GLU A 66 -6.74 7.54 0.24
CA GLU A 66 -5.38 7.13 0.60
C GLU A 66 -4.52 6.89 -0.65
N LEU A 67 -5.07 6.30 -1.71
CA LEU A 67 -4.39 6.20 -3.01
C LEU A 67 -4.01 7.58 -3.55
N GLU A 68 -4.91 8.57 -3.48
CA GLU A 68 -4.65 9.94 -3.90
C GLU A 68 -3.47 10.56 -3.13
N LYS A 69 -3.38 10.35 -1.80
CA LYS A 69 -2.23 10.80 -1.01
C LYS A 69 -0.94 10.12 -1.46
N LEU A 70 -0.94 8.80 -1.61
CA LEU A 70 0.24 8.04 -2.01
C LEU A 70 0.75 8.44 -3.42
N VAL A 71 -0.17 8.75 -4.35
CA VAL A 71 0.14 9.17 -5.73
C VAL A 71 0.53 10.64 -5.82
N PHE A 72 -0.27 11.54 -5.28
CA PHE A 72 -0.14 12.98 -5.56
C PHE A 72 0.64 13.74 -4.50
N GLU A 73 0.50 13.36 -3.23
CA GLU A 73 1.19 14.01 -2.11
C GLU A 73 2.57 13.40 -1.89
N TYR A 74 2.63 12.09 -1.66
CA TYR A 74 3.88 11.39 -1.38
C TYR A 74 4.65 11.03 -2.65
N LYS A 75 3.96 10.78 -3.77
CA LYS A 75 4.54 10.37 -5.06
C LYS A 75 5.40 9.11 -4.97
N ILE A 76 4.93 8.13 -4.20
CA ILE A 76 5.63 6.87 -3.95
C ILE A 76 5.02 5.67 -4.69
N ILE A 77 3.84 5.86 -5.29
CA ILE A 77 3.22 4.95 -6.24
C ILE A 77 2.70 5.78 -7.43
N GLU A 78 2.40 5.11 -8.54
CA GLU A 78 1.81 5.71 -9.73
C GLU A 78 0.58 4.92 -10.20
N LEU A 79 -0.29 5.59 -10.95
CA LEU A 79 -1.40 4.95 -11.66
C LEU A 79 -1.07 4.88 -13.15
N THR A 80 -1.34 3.74 -13.76
CA THR A 80 -1.09 3.50 -15.18
C THR A 80 -2.35 2.94 -15.85
N ASP A 81 -2.57 3.31 -17.12
CA ASP A 81 -3.70 2.79 -17.92
C ASP A 81 -3.46 1.36 -18.43
N VAL A 82 -2.23 0.87 -18.33
CA VAL A 82 -1.82 -0.48 -18.70
C VAL A 82 -1.21 -1.19 -17.50
N PRO A 83 -1.37 -2.52 -17.36
CA PRO A 83 -0.70 -3.28 -16.32
C PRO A 83 0.81 -3.04 -16.36
N ASN A 84 1.39 -2.65 -15.24
CA ASN A 84 2.81 -2.36 -15.09
C ASN A 84 3.34 -3.10 -13.86
N ALA A 85 3.55 -4.40 -14.01
CA ALA A 85 4.00 -5.24 -12.92
C ALA A 85 5.36 -4.77 -12.37
N LEU A 86 5.54 -4.90 -11.06
CA LEU A 86 6.81 -4.65 -10.41
C LEU A 86 7.91 -5.49 -11.07
N LYS A 87 9.12 -4.91 -11.23
CA LYS A 87 10.27 -5.69 -11.67
C LYS A 87 10.56 -6.77 -10.63
N SER A 88 10.97 -7.96 -11.07
CA SER A 88 11.23 -9.13 -10.20
C SER A 88 11.99 -8.84 -8.88
N PRO A 89 13.00 -7.95 -8.82
CA PRO A 89 13.66 -7.62 -7.54
C PRO A 89 12.77 -6.96 -6.48
N PHE A 90 11.63 -6.39 -6.87
CA PHE A 90 10.70 -5.64 -6.00
C PHE A 90 9.41 -6.40 -5.69
N GLU A 91 9.20 -7.58 -6.28
CA GLU A 91 8.03 -8.43 -6.00
C GLU A 91 8.02 -8.96 -4.55
N LYS A 92 9.18 -8.99 -3.90
CA LYS A 92 9.33 -9.43 -2.51
C LYS A 92 10.03 -8.35 -1.72
N ALA A 93 9.53 -8.07 -0.52
CA ALA A 93 10.24 -7.24 0.44
C ALA A 93 11.65 -7.82 0.66
N MET A 94 12.65 -6.95 0.63
CA MET A 94 14.01 -7.36 0.96
C MET A 94 14.02 -7.85 2.41
N PRO A 95 14.64 -9.01 2.69
CA PRO A 95 14.80 -9.46 4.07
C PRO A 95 15.55 -8.36 4.84
N ALA A 96 15.10 -8.06 6.06
CA ALA A 96 15.83 -7.16 6.95
C ALA A 96 17.28 -7.65 7.03
N GLY A 97 18.23 -6.83 6.58
CA GLY A 97 19.64 -7.22 6.61
C GLY A 97 20.02 -7.59 8.03
N ASN A 98 20.56 -8.80 8.22
CA ASN A 98 21.14 -9.20 9.49
C ASN A 98 22.22 -8.15 9.84
N LYS A 99 21.97 -7.35 10.88
CA LYS A 99 22.97 -6.47 11.47
C LYS A 99 24.00 -7.28 12.23
#